data_AF-A0A971SKI4-F1
#
_entry.id   AF-A0A971SKI4-F1
#
_cell.length_a   1.000
_cell.length_b   1.000
_cell.length_c   1.000
_cell.angle_alpha   90.00
_cell.angle_beta   90.00
_cell.angle_gamma   90.00
#
_symmetry.space_group_name_H-M   'P 1'
#
loop_
_entity.id
_entity.type
_entity.pdbx_description
1 polymer ?
#
loop_
_entity_poly.entity_id
_entity_poly.type
_entity_poly.pdbx_seq_one_letter_code
_entity_poly.pdbx_strand_id
1 'polypeptide(L)'
;MISCGDYVWGVPKHNPYGFTGQRFEPELRMYSFAYRMYNPMSMRWLTVDPIKDGLNWYQYCWSDPVNWVRPDPLIPEIMPLKLEVL
;
A
#
# COMPACT_ATOMS: atom_id res chain seq x y z
N MET A 1 -14.40 1.01 23.34
CA MET A 1 -13.13 0.79 24.04
C MET A 1 -12.32 -0.17 23.17
N ILE A 2 -11.22 0.29 22.58
CA ILE A 2 -10.33 -0.59 21.82
C ILE A 2 -9.32 -1.12 22.82
N SER A 3 -9.28 -2.45 23.02
CA SER A 3 -8.46 -3.10 24.03
C SER A 3 -7.00 -3.20 23.57
N CYS A 4 -6.09 -3.32 24.54
CA CYS A 4 -4.64 -3.47 24.34
C CYS A 4 -4.26 -4.68 23.45
N GLY A 5 -5.18 -5.63 23.19
CA GLY A 5 -4.97 -6.81 22.36
C GLY A 5 -5.62 -6.76 20.96
N ASP A 6 -6.26 -5.65 20.61
CA ASP A 6 -7.04 -5.56 19.37
C ASP A 6 -6.21 -5.10 18.18
N TYR A 7 -4.90 -4.85 18.32
CA TYR A 7 -4.02 -4.43 17.24
C TYR A 7 -2.90 -5.44 17.01
N VAL A 8 -2.69 -5.83 15.76
CA VAL A 8 -1.57 -6.66 15.33
C VAL A 8 -0.77 -5.84 14.33
N TRP A 9 0.50 -5.54 14.62
CA TRP A 9 1.37 -4.71 13.76
C TRP A 9 0.77 -3.35 13.34
N GLY A 10 -0.05 -2.74 14.20
CA GLY A 10 -0.64 -1.41 13.95
C GLY A 10 -1.97 -1.42 13.18
N VAL A 11 -2.48 -2.59 12.77
CA VAL A 11 -3.84 -2.72 12.21
C VAL A 11 -4.80 -3.38 13.21
N PRO A 12 -6.07 -2.95 13.25
CA PRO A 12 -7.07 -3.59 14.12
C PRO A 12 -7.31 -5.04 13.68
N LYS A 13 -7.31 -5.97 14.63
CA LYS A 13 -7.57 -7.41 14.44
C LYS A 13 -8.92 -7.68 13.75
N HIS A 14 -9.88 -6.78 13.96
CA HIS A 14 -11.23 -6.82 13.40
C HIS A 14 -11.36 -6.09 12.06
N ASN A 15 -10.33 -5.32 11.65
CA ASN A 15 -10.31 -4.60 10.39
C ASN A 15 -8.98 -4.87 9.66
N PRO A 16 -8.95 -5.82 8.71
CA PRO A 16 -7.73 -6.17 7.99
C PRO A 16 -7.32 -5.09 6.99
N TYR A 17 -8.11 -4.04 6.76
CA TYR A 17 -7.78 -2.95 5.85
C TYR A 17 -6.96 -1.88 6.56
N GLY A 18 -5.84 -1.47 5.95
CA GLY A 18 -4.93 -0.47 6.49
C GLY A 18 -4.49 0.55 5.43
N PHE A 19 -3.18 0.59 5.15
CA PHE A 19 -2.58 1.49 4.18
C PHE A 19 -3.31 1.49 2.84
N THR A 20 -3.68 2.68 2.35
CA THR A 20 -4.38 2.89 1.07
C THR A 20 -5.69 2.10 0.92
N GLY A 21 -6.30 1.66 2.03
CA GLY A 21 -7.51 0.82 2.00
C GLY A 21 -7.24 -0.64 1.61
N GLN A 22 -5.97 -1.06 1.55
CA GLN A 22 -5.59 -2.41 1.15
C GLN A 22 -5.53 -3.36 2.33
N ARG A 23 -5.71 -4.65 2.04
CA ARG A 23 -5.70 -5.72 3.03
C ARG A 23 -4.27 -5.96 3.52
N PHE A 24 -4.07 -5.88 4.83
CA PHE A 24 -2.84 -6.24 5.51
C PHE A 24 -2.85 -7.73 5.86
N GLU A 25 -1.81 -8.44 5.43
CA GLU A 25 -1.57 -9.83 5.81
C GLU A 25 -0.62 -9.88 7.01
N PRO A 26 -1.10 -10.27 8.21
CA PRO A 26 -0.31 -10.20 9.44
C PRO A 26 0.83 -11.23 9.50
N GLU A 27 0.71 -12.34 8.77
CA GLU A 27 1.71 -13.41 8.71
C GLU A 27 2.96 -12.96 7.95
N LEU A 28 2.76 -12.27 6.82
CA LEU A 28 3.82 -11.76 5.95
C LEU A 28 4.23 -10.32 6.31
N ARG A 29 3.42 -9.64 7.14
CA ARG A 29 3.55 -8.21 7.48
C ARG A 29 3.58 -7.32 6.25
N MET A 30 2.73 -7.63 5.28
CA MET A 30 2.70 -7.02 3.95
C MET A 30 1.29 -6.61 3.58
N TYR A 31 1.18 -5.64 2.68
CA TYR A 31 -0.10 -5.29 2.09
C TYR A 31 -0.30 -6.07 0.79
N SER A 32 -1.42 -6.78 0.71
CA SER A 32 -1.83 -7.50 -0.49
C SER A 32 -2.64 -6.55 -1.37
N PHE A 33 -2.05 -6.16 -2.50
CA PHE A 33 -2.76 -5.48 -3.58
C PHE A 33 -3.18 -6.53 -4.61
N ALA A 34 -4.26 -6.27 -5.36
CA ALA A 34 -4.86 -7.23 -6.29
C ALA A 34 -3.86 -7.96 -7.21
N TYR A 35 -2.77 -7.31 -7.62
CA TYR A 35 -1.77 -7.88 -8.52
C TYR A 35 -0.33 -7.79 -8.00
N ARG A 36 -0.12 -7.27 -6.78
CA ARG A 36 1.23 -7.06 -6.23
C ARG A 36 1.25 -7.17 -4.71
N MET A 37 2.40 -7.53 -4.17
CA MET A 37 2.64 -7.45 -2.73
C MET A 37 3.51 -6.24 -2.40
N TYR A 38 3.03 -5.41 -1.48
CA TYR A 38 3.74 -4.24 -0.99
C TYR A 38 4.37 -4.52 0.37
N ASN A 39 5.66 -4.24 0.48
CA ASN A 39 6.38 -4.34 1.74
C ASN A 39 6.45 -2.95 2.41
N PRO A 40 5.73 -2.74 3.53
CA PRO A 40 5.76 -1.46 4.23
C PRO A 40 7.12 -1.16 4.88
N MET A 41 7.92 -2.19 5.21
CA MET A 41 9.23 -2.02 5.85
C MET A 41 10.27 -1.47 4.88
N SER A 42 10.25 -1.93 3.63
CA SER A 42 11.18 -1.47 2.59
C SER A 42 10.60 -0.38 1.69
N MET A 43 9.31 -0.04 1.88
CA MET A 43 8.55 0.93 1.09
C MET A 43 8.57 0.64 -0.42
N ARG A 44 8.55 -0.65 -0.79
CA ARG A 44 8.73 -1.12 -2.18
C ARG A 44 7.78 -2.27 -2.50
N TRP A 45 7.54 -2.46 -3.78
CA TRP A 45 6.91 -3.68 -4.27
C TRP A 45 7.88 -4.85 -4.16
N LEU A 46 7.37 -6.03 -3.85
CA LEU A 46 8.14 -7.28 -3.93
C LEU A 46 8.11 -7.90 -5.33
N THR A 47 7.02 -7.70 -6.03
CA THR A 47 6.76 -8.28 -7.34
C THR A 47 7.03 -7.25 -8.43
N VAL A 48 7.59 -7.71 -9.55
CA VAL A 48 7.83 -6.88 -10.74
C VAL A 48 6.50 -6.36 -11.28
N ASP A 49 6.51 -5.10 -11.72
CA ASP A 49 5.40 -4.48 -12.44
C ASP A 49 5.03 -5.29 -13.71
N PRO A 50 3.81 -5.83 -13.83
CA PRO A 50 3.39 -6.57 -15.04
C PRO A 50 3.33 -5.68 -16.30
N ILE A 51 3.16 -4.36 -16.13
CA ILE A 51 3.12 -3.36 -17.21
C ILE A 51 4.53 -2.83 -17.51
N LYS A 52 5.49 -3.07 -16.60
CA LYS A 52 6.89 -2.61 -16.71
C LYS A 52 6.98 -1.10 -16.96
N ASP A 53 6.13 -0.35 -16.28
CA ASP A 53 6.08 1.09 -16.38
C ASP A 53 7.29 1.75 -15.69
N GLY A 54 7.97 2.66 -16.40
CA GLY A 54 9.14 3.40 -15.91
C GLY A 54 10.46 2.63 -15.83
N LEU A 55 11.44 3.25 -15.15
CA LEU A 55 12.82 2.77 -15.01
C LEU A 55 13.01 1.80 -13.83
N ASN A 56 12.10 1.80 -12.85
CA ASN A 56 12.20 0.98 -11.65
C ASN A 56 10.89 0.26 -11.35
N TRP A 57 10.84 -1.03 -11.66
CA TRP A 57 9.64 -1.86 -11.56
C TRP A 57 9.24 -2.23 -10.13
N TYR A 58 10.06 -1.86 -9.14
CA TYR A 58 9.80 -2.10 -7.72
C TYR A 58 9.43 -0.81 -6.94
N GLN A 59 9.43 0.35 -7.62
CA GLN A 59 9.18 1.64 -6.98
C GLN A 59 7.70 1.83 -6.67
N TYR A 60 7.42 2.31 -5.46
CA TYR A 60 6.08 2.73 -5.04
C TYR A 60 5.94 4.25 -5.19
N CYS A 61 4.91 4.72 -5.91
CA CYS A 61 4.54 6.14 -6.06
C CYS A 61 5.72 7.09 -6.35
N TRP A 62 6.63 6.71 -7.26
CA TRP A 62 7.83 7.51 -7.59
C TRP A 62 8.71 7.91 -6.38
N SER A 63 8.69 7.08 -5.32
CA SER A 63 9.32 7.39 -4.02
C SER A 63 8.71 8.56 -3.25
N ASP A 64 7.53 9.03 -3.65
CA ASP A 64 6.78 10.08 -2.96
C ASP A 64 5.38 9.59 -2.55
N PRO A 65 5.27 8.75 -1.51
CA PRO A 65 4.01 8.19 -1.04
C PRO A 65 3.13 9.19 -0.26
N VAL A 66 3.60 10.43 -0.04
CA VAL A 66 2.88 11.46 0.72
C VAL A 66 1.98 12.27 -0.18
N ASN A 67 2.46 12.63 -1.36
CA ASN A 67 1.68 13.40 -2.33
C ASN A 67 0.90 12.50 -3.28
N TRP A 68 1.29 11.23 -3.39
CA TRP A 68 0.82 10.35 -4.43
C TRP A 68 0.36 9.01 -3.87
N VAL A 69 -0.78 8.56 -4.37
CA VAL A 69 -1.27 7.20 -4.14
C VAL A 69 -1.55 6.59 -5.50
N ARG A 70 -1.13 5.33 -5.67
CA ARG A 70 -1.52 4.50 -6.80
C ARG A 70 -2.68 3.60 -6.36
N PRO A 71 -3.94 3.89 -6.75
CA PRO A 71 -5.09 3.08 -6.33
C PRO A 71 -5.02 1.67 -6.90
N ASP A 72 -4.59 1.57 -8.17
CA ASP A 72 -4.50 0.31 -8.89
C ASP A 72 -3.05 0.02 -9.31
N PRO A 73 -2.51 -1.16 -8.95
CA PRO A 73 -1.17 -1.56 -9.36
C PRO A 73 -1.08 -1.82 -10.87
N LEU A 74 -2.18 -1.81 -11.62
CA LEU A 74 -2.20 -2.02 -13.07
C LEU A 74 -2.46 -0.75 -13.87
N ILE A 75 -2.48 0.42 -13.24
CA ILE A 75 -2.66 1.67 -13.97
C ILE A 75 -1.39 2.49 -13.77
N PRO A 76 -0.78 3.01 -14.85
CA PRO A 76 0.39 3.88 -14.74
C PRO A 76 0.04 5.21 -14.05
N GLU A 77 -1.25 5.57 -14.02
CA GLU A 77 -1.76 6.80 -13.46
C GLU A 77 -1.62 6.81 -11.93
N ILE A 78 -0.74 7.69 -11.46
CA ILE A 78 -0.55 7.97 -10.04
C ILE A 78 -1.47 9.14 -9.73
N MET A 79 -2.45 8.93 -8.85
CA MET A 79 -3.37 9.99 -8.48
C MET A 79 -2.70 10.86 -7.41
N PRO A 80 -2.72 12.20 -7.56
CA PRO A 80 -2.38 13.06 -6.44
C PRO A 80 -3.39 12.76 -5.33
N LEU A 81 -2.92 12.66 -4.09
CA LEU A 81 -3.80 12.73 -2.93
C LEU A 81 -4.46 14.11 -2.99
N LYS A 82 -5.69 14.16 -3.50
CA LYS A 82 -6.45 15.41 -3.64
C LYS A 82 -6.50 16.07 -2.26
N LEU A 83 -5.76 17.17 -2.12
CA LEU A 83 -6.00 18.20 -1.12
C LEU A 83 -7.32 18.89 -1.50
N GLU A 84 -8.44 18.17 -1.39
CA GLU A 84 -9.77 18.75 -1.46
C GLU A 84 -10.54 18.33 -0.20
N VAL A 85 -10.08 18.87 0.93
CA VAL A 85 -10.94 19.13 2.09
C VAL A 85 -10.61 20.55 2.58
N LEU A 86 -11.14 21.53 1.87
CA LEU A 86 -11.71 22.75 2.45
C LEU A 86 -13.06 22.98 1.76
#